data_AF-A0A846MYA1-F1
#
_entry.id   AF-A0A846MYA1-F1
#
_cell.length_a   1.000
_cell.length_b   1.000
_cell.length_c   1.000
_cell.angle_alpha   90.00
_cell.angle_beta   90.00
_cell.angle_gamma   90.00
#
_symmetry.space_group_name_H-M   'P 1'
#
loop_
_entity.id
_entity.type
_entity.pdbx_description
1 polymer ?
#
loop_
_entity_poly.entity_id
_entity_poly.type
_entity_poly.pdbx_seq_one_letter_code
_entity_poly.pdbx_strand_id
1 'polypeptide(L)'
;MRRVWLVLAAGIAITAAGVAVADNLTSARQTDYFAPGKHRFYVWCGQGGDYTAIERGASAEDAQLRLYNGAKAKGRATCWPVWQGKISG
;
A
#
# COMPACT_ATOMS: atom_id res chain seq x y z
N MET A 1 13.95 -11.78 43.05
CA MET A 1 14.83 -11.68 41.87
C MET A 1 14.35 -12.50 40.67
N ARG A 2 13.97 -13.78 40.80
CA ARG A 2 13.54 -14.65 39.68
C ARG A 2 12.32 -14.16 38.85
N ARG A 3 11.41 -13.37 39.45
CA ARG A 3 10.26 -12.77 38.75
C ARG A 3 10.62 -11.58 37.86
N VAL A 4 11.69 -10.84 38.19
CA VAL A 4 12.15 -9.68 37.42
C VAL A 4 12.82 -10.12 36.11
N TRP A 5 13.56 -11.22 36.14
CA TRP A 5 14.18 -11.83 34.96
C TRP A 5 13.16 -12.32 33.93
N LEU A 6 12.02 -12.85 34.37
CA LEU A 6 10.95 -13.31 33.48
C LEU A 6 10.25 -12.14 32.76
N VAL A 7 10.05 -11.01 33.44
CA VAL A 7 9.43 -9.81 32.86
C VAL A 7 10.35 -9.16 31.82
N LEU A 8 11.66 -9.11 32.08
CA LEU A 8 12.64 -8.61 31.12
C LEU A 8 12.77 -9.49 29.87
N ALA A 9 12.82 -10.82 30.05
CA ALA A 9 12.88 -11.74 28.92
C ALA A 9 11.60 -11.70 28.05
N ALA A 10 10.43 -11.58 28.67
CA ALA A 10 9.17 -11.42 27.94
C ALA A 10 9.07 -10.07 27.21
N GLY A 11 9.55 -8.98 27.82
CA GLY A 11 9.57 -7.66 27.20
C GLY A 11 10.45 -7.59 25.94
N ILE A 12 11.63 -8.23 25.98
CA ILE A 12 12.56 -8.30 24.84
C ILE A 12 12.01 -9.20 23.71
N ALA A 13 11.29 -10.28 24.05
CA ALA A 13 10.67 -11.14 23.05
C ALA A 13 9.54 -10.42 22.27
N ILE A 14 8.76 -9.56 22.93
CA ILE A 14 7.67 -8.80 22.29
C ILE A 14 8.23 -7.75 21.32
N THR A 15 9.33 -7.07 21.66
CA THR A 15 9.93 -6.06 20.77
C THR A 15 10.56 -6.68 19.52
N ALA A 16 11.29 -7.79 19.67
CA ALA A 16 11.91 -8.48 18.53
C ALA A 16 10.87 -9.05 17.54
N ALA A 17 9.79 -9.64 18.06
CA ALA A 17 8.70 -10.14 17.22
C ALA A 17 7.99 -8.98 16.49
N GLY A 18 7.71 -7.86 17.17
CA GLY A 18 7.04 -6.70 16.58
C GLY A 18 7.81 -6.05 15.42
N VAL A 19 9.13 -5.90 15.55
CA VAL A 19 9.99 -5.35 14.49
C VAL A 19 9.98 -6.26 13.25
N ALA A 20 10.09 -7.57 13.44
CA ALA A 20 10.09 -8.53 12.34
C ALA A 20 8.77 -8.51 11.54
N VAL A 21 7.61 -8.33 12.19
CA VAL A 21 6.33 -8.24 11.46
C VAL A 21 6.22 -6.93 10.68
N ALA A 22 6.69 -5.82 11.25
CA ALA A 22 6.68 -4.51 10.58
C ALA A 22 7.59 -4.52 9.33
N ASP A 23 8.79 -5.09 9.45
CA ASP A 23 9.73 -5.25 8.35
C ASP A 23 9.15 -6.13 7.23
N ASN A 24 8.46 -7.22 7.58
CA ASN A 24 7.83 -8.09 6.58
C ASN A 24 6.67 -7.40 5.85
N LEU A 25 5.85 -6.61 6.57
CA LEU A 25 4.74 -5.87 5.97
C LEU A 25 5.23 -4.76 5.04
N THR A 26 6.28 -4.02 5.41
CA THR A 26 6.86 -3.00 4.51
C THR A 26 7.55 -3.64 3.31
N SER A 27 8.26 -4.76 3.50
CA SER A 27 8.91 -5.50 2.42
C SER A 27 7.90 -6.06 1.42
N ALA A 28 6.85 -6.73 1.89
CA ALA A 28 5.77 -7.24 1.03
C ALA A 28 5.08 -6.12 0.25
N ARG A 29 4.83 -4.98 0.90
CA ARG A 29 4.25 -3.79 0.24
C ARG A 29 5.20 -3.22 -0.81
N GLN A 30 6.50 -3.21 -0.56
CA GLN A 30 7.49 -2.79 -1.54
C GLN A 30 7.54 -3.75 -2.74
N THR A 31 7.56 -5.06 -2.51
CA THR A 31 7.51 -6.07 -3.58
C THR A 31 6.25 -5.91 -4.44
N ASP A 32 5.09 -5.74 -3.81
CA ASP A 32 3.81 -5.55 -4.51
C ASP A 32 3.73 -4.24 -5.30
N TYR A 33 4.43 -3.19 -4.86
CA TYR A 33 4.50 -1.92 -5.57
C TYR A 33 5.20 -2.06 -6.93
N PHE A 34 6.27 -2.85 -6.99
CA PHE A 34 7.06 -3.05 -8.21
C PHE A 34 6.62 -4.24 -9.06
N ALA A 35 5.77 -5.13 -8.52
CA ALA A 35 5.32 -6.30 -9.25
C ALA A 35 4.29 -5.94 -10.33
N PRO A 36 4.33 -6.57 -11.52
CA PRO A 36 3.33 -6.37 -12.55
C PRO A 36 1.98 -6.98 -12.14
N GLY A 37 0.89 -6.40 -12.64
CA GLY A 37 -0.45 -6.96 -12.44
C GLY A 37 -1.51 -5.90 -12.26
N LYS A 38 -2.60 -6.27 -11.58
CA LYS A 38 -3.69 -5.36 -11.24
C LYS A 38 -3.39 -4.67 -9.92
N HIS A 39 -3.47 -3.34 -9.90
CA HIS A 39 -3.29 -2.52 -8.71
C HIS A 39 -4.61 -1.81 -8.40
N ARG A 40 -4.94 -1.72 -7.11
CA ARG A 40 -6.11 -0.98 -6.62
C ARG A 40 -5.71 0.44 -6.26
N PHE A 41 -6.55 1.39 -6.61
CA PHE A 41 -6.39 2.81 -6.30
C PHE A 41 -7.65 3.36 -5.68
N TYR A 42 -7.48 4.20 -4.66
CA TYR A 42 -8.50 5.14 -4.24
C TYR A 42 -8.26 6.44 -5.00
N VAL A 43 -9.23 6.91 -5.76
CA VAL A 43 -9.13 8.13 -6.54
C VAL A 43 -9.84 9.24 -5.78
N TRP A 44 -9.04 10.13 -5.20
CA TRP A 44 -9.53 11.34 -4.56
C TRP A 44 -9.71 12.44 -5.60
N CYS A 45 -10.89 13.04 -5.68
CA CYS A 45 -11.21 14.06 -6.65
C CYS A 45 -11.58 15.36 -5.95
N GLY A 46 -10.83 16.43 -6.21
CA GLY A 46 -11.13 17.74 -5.64
C GLY A 46 -12.49 18.30 -6.09
N GLN A 47 -13.08 17.74 -7.16
CA GLN A 47 -14.44 18.02 -7.62
C GLN A 47 -15.10 16.72 -8.13
N GLY A 48 -16.37 16.51 -7.78
CA GLY A 48 -17.10 15.26 -8.04
C GLY A 48 -16.87 14.20 -6.95
N GLY A 49 -17.43 13.01 -7.16
CA GLY A 49 -17.31 11.91 -6.19
C GLY A 49 -15.97 11.17 -6.30
N ASP A 50 -15.37 10.91 -5.15
CA ASP A 50 -14.27 9.96 -4.99
C ASP A 50 -14.72 8.54 -5.39
N TYR A 51 -13.78 7.71 -5.82
CA TYR A 51 -14.09 6.35 -6.24
C TYR A 51 -12.89 5.42 -6.14
N THR A 52 -13.15 4.11 -6.11
CA THR A 52 -12.10 3.10 -6.23
C THR A 52 -11.99 2.64 -7.67
N ALA A 53 -10.77 2.48 -8.15
CA ALA A 53 -10.49 1.93 -9.47
C ALA A 53 -9.40 0.85 -9.40
N ILE A 54 -9.41 -0.01 -10.40
CA ILE A 54 -8.39 -1.03 -10.60
C ILE A 54 -7.78 -0.78 -11.97
N GLU A 55 -6.46 -0.72 -12.03
CA GLU A 55 -5.73 -0.57 -13.27
C GLU A 55 -4.59 -1.59 -13.34
N ARG A 56 -4.29 -2.06 -14.55
CA ARG A 56 -3.17 -2.97 -14.81
C ARG A 56 -1.94 -2.18 -15.22
N GLY A 57 -0.78 -2.54 -14.67
CA GLY A 57 0.50 -1.94 -15.04
C GLY A 57 1.66 -2.90 -14.87
N ALA A 58 2.82 -2.49 -15.38
CA ALA A 58 4.10 -3.13 -15.08
C ALA A 58 4.54 -2.93 -13.63
N SER A 59 4.02 -1.88 -12.98
CA SER A 59 4.17 -1.55 -11.56
C SER A 59 2.95 -0.75 -11.09
N ALA A 60 2.88 -0.47 -9.78
CA ALA A 60 1.89 0.44 -9.21
C ALA A 60 1.98 1.85 -9.83
N GLU A 61 3.19 2.34 -10.13
CA GLU A 61 3.41 3.66 -10.73
C GLU A 61 2.90 3.72 -12.17
N ASP A 62 3.21 2.71 -13.00
CA ASP A 62 2.68 2.62 -14.37
C ASP A 62 1.15 2.59 -14.37
N ALA A 63 0.55 1.76 -13.50
CA ALA A 63 -0.90 1.69 -13.36
C ALA A 63 -1.50 3.02 -12.85
N GLN A 64 -0.83 3.71 -11.92
CA GLN A 64 -1.26 5.00 -11.39
C GLN A 64 -1.26 6.07 -12.47
N LEU A 65 -0.18 6.16 -13.27
CA LEU A 65 -0.04 7.13 -14.35
C LEU A 65 -1.07 6.90 -15.45
N ARG A 66 -1.35 5.64 -15.82
CA ARG A 66 -2.43 5.30 -16.77
C ARG A 66 -3.78 5.78 -16.26
N LEU A 67 -4.10 5.49 -15.00
CA LEU A 67 -5.37 5.88 -14.39
C LEU A 67 -5.49 7.40 -14.28
N TYR A 68 -4.42 8.10 -13.87
CA TYR A 68 -4.36 9.55 -13.79
C TYR A 68 -4.55 10.22 -15.15
N ASN A 69 -3.80 9.78 -16.17
CA ASN A 69 -3.92 10.31 -17.52
C ASN A 69 -5.31 10.05 -18.11
N GLY A 70 -5.89 8.88 -17.84
CA GLY A 70 -7.27 8.55 -18.24
C GLY A 70 -8.31 9.44 -17.56
N ALA A 71 -8.13 9.78 -16.28
CA ALA A 71 -9.00 10.72 -15.58
C ALA A 71 -8.88 12.14 -16.16
N LYS A 72 -7.66 12.62 -16.43
CA LYS A 72 -7.42 13.92 -17.07
C LYS A 72 -8.05 14.02 -18.45
N ALA A 73 -7.91 12.98 -19.27
CA ALA A 73 -8.52 12.92 -20.61
C ALA A 73 -10.06 13.00 -20.57
N LYS A 74 -10.68 12.61 -19.44
CA LYS A 74 -12.13 12.71 -19.20
C LYS A 74 -12.55 14.03 -18.53
N GLY A 75 -11.67 15.04 -18.52
CA GLY A 75 -11.94 16.34 -17.90
C GLY A 75 -11.86 16.33 -16.36
N ARG A 76 -11.41 15.23 -15.74
CA ARG A 76 -11.30 15.10 -14.28
C ARG A 76 -9.88 15.43 -13.81
N ALA A 77 -9.41 16.63 -14.12
CA ALA A 77 -8.03 17.06 -13.84
C ALA A 77 -7.67 17.17 -12.35
N THR A 78 -8.69 17.24 -11.47
CA THR A 78 -8.53 17.31 -10.02
C THR A 78 -8.56 15.94 -9.34
N CYS A 79 -8.51 14.84 -10.10
CA CYS A 79 -8.52 13.47 -9.57
C CYS A 79 -7.12 12.90 -9.43
N TRP A 80 -6.83 12.38 -8.23
CA TRP A 80 -5.54 11.85 -7.82
C TRP A 80 -5.69 10.40 -7.35
N PRO A 81 -5.24 9.42 -8.15
CA PRO A 81 -5.22 8.03 -7.73
C PRO A 81 -4.13 7.79 -6.69
N VAL A 82 -4.50 7.18 -5.57
CA VAL A 82 -3.62 6.79 -4.45
C VAL A 82 -3.60 5.28 -4.35
N TRP A 83 -2.41 4.69 -4.44
CA TRP A 83 -2.23 3.24 -4.45
C TRP A 83 -2.64 2.59 -3.12
N GLN A 84 -3.48 1.55 -3.20
CA GLN A 84 -4.03 0.82 -2.05
C GLN A 84 -3.45 -0.58 -1.90
N GLY A 85 -2.72 -1.08 -2.91
CA GLY A 85 -2.17 -2.42 -2.91
C GLY A 85 -2.27 -3.09 -4.28
N LYS A 86 -1.48 -4.15 -4.46
CA LYS A 86 -1.65 -5.07 -5.59
C LYS A 86 -2.80 -6.02 -5.29
N ILE A 87 -3.54 -6.40 -6.32
CA ILE A 87 -4.58 -7.42 -6.21
C ILE A 87 -3.94 -8.75 -6.58
N SER A 88 -3.86 -9.66 -5.62
CA SER A 88 -3.53 -11.07 -5.88
C SER A 88 -4.60 -11.67 -6.79
N GLY A 89 -4.15 -12.26 -7.90
CA GLY A 89 -5.00 -12.98 -8.85
C GLY A 89 -5.23 -14.40 -8.39
#